data_AF-A0A2W4M9P9-F1
#
_entry.id   AF-A0A2W4M9P9-F1
#
_cell.length_a   1.000
_cell.length_b   1.000
_cell.length_c   1.000
_cell.angle_alpha   90.00
_cell.angle_beta   90.00
_cell.angle_gamma   90.00
#
_symmetry.space_group_name_H-M   'P 1'
#
loop_
_entity.id
_entity.type
_entity.pdbx_description
1 polymer ?
#
loop_
_entity_poly.entity_id
_entity_poly.type
_entity_poly.pdbx_seq_one_letter_code
_entity_poly.pdbx_strand_id
1 'polypeptide(L)'
;MTGVWGALPVRRGSGTPGSRTGKCASAQLGFARCPCDGSMSEDEYAAVVDLVVRGIESEPDLLLRPLVEKMQKYASEQRYEQAAWTRDRHDALARAIEARRSWNALARAGLMEVEDEGGRLVVIDHGVLVETRSPDQGPGLWTAPAPSSPPPVPPTVEVAEEAALIWRWLHRETTRIRDCTGSLALPAHPVRRLVA
;
A
#
# COMPACT_ATOMS: atom_id res chain seq x y z
N MET A 1 -1.54 -9.45 -6.80
CA MET A 1 -0.25 -9.41 -7.55
C MET A 1 -0.38 -9.08 -9.04
N THR A 2 -1.54 -9.30 -9.69
CA THR A 2 -1.72 -9.01 -11.13
C THR A 2 -1.61 -7.53 -11.52
N GLY A 3 -1.91 -6.59 -10.61
CA GLY A 3 -1.76 -5.15 -10.86
C GLY A 3 -0.32 -4.73 -11.17
N VAL A 4 0.65 -5.14 -10.35
CA VAL A 4 2.07 -4.82 -10.55
C VAL A 4 2.60 -5.38 -11.87
N TRP A 5 2.24 -6.62 -12.21
CA TRP A 5 2.58 -7.23 -13.51
C TRP A 5 1.89 -6.58 -14.72
N GLY A 6 0.77 -5.89 -14.49
CA GLY A 6 0.10 -5.09 -15.49
C GLY A 6 0.77 -3.74 -15.69
N ALA A 7 1.44 -3.20 -14.67
CA ALA A 7 2.10 -1.91 -14.71
C ALA A 7 3.53 -1.99 -15.26
N LEU A 8 4.34 -2.89 -14.71
CA LEU A 8 5.78 -3.01 -15.01
C LEU A 8 6.17 -4.42 -15.45
N PRO A 9 7.19 -4.57 -16.31
CA PRO A 9 7.64 -5.86 -16.81
C PRO A 9 8.53 -6.60 -15.80
N VAL A 10 8.04 -6.81 -14.57
CA VAL A 10 8.73 -7.57 -13.52
C VAL A 10 8.70 -9.06 -13.86
N ARG A 11 9.71 -9.82 -13.40
CA ARG A 11 9.74 -11.28 -13.59
C ARG A 11 8.47 -11.92 -12.99
N ARG A 12 7.94 -12.94 -13.67
CA ARG A 12 6.74 -13.69 -13.22
C ARG A 12 7.04 -15.12 -12.75
N GLY A 13 8.27 -15.58 -12.91
CA GLY A 13 8.72 -16.91 -12.51
C GLY A 13 9.74 -16.87 -11.38
N SER A 14 10.02 -18.04 -10.81
CA SER A 14 10.98 -18.26 -9.72
C SER A 14 12.32 -18.86 -10.17
N GLY A 15 12.59 -18.92 -11.47
CA GLY A 15 13.82 -19.50 -12.01
C GLY A 15 15.07 -18.70 -11.64
N THR A 16 16.17 -19.39 -11.38
CA THR A 16 17.47 -18.78 -11.07
C THR A 16 17.98 -17.98 -12.27
N PRO A 17 18.55 -16.77 -12.08
CA PRO A 17 19.20 -16.03 -13.16
C PRO A 17 20.25 -16.88 -13.88
N GLY A 18 20.33 -16.78 -15.22
CA GLY A 18 21.27 -17.54 -16.05
C GLY A 18 21.07 -19.07 -16.09
N SER A 19 20.03 -19.61 -15.43
CA SER A 19 19.80 -21.07 -15.37
C SER A 19 19.23 -21.69 -16.65
N ARG A 20 18.84 -20.88 -17.64
CA ARG A 20 18.19 -21.35 -18.86
C ARG A 20 18.84 -20.78 -20.10
N THR A 21 18.79 -21.56 -21.18
CA THR A 21 19.08 -21.07 -22.53
C THR A 21 17.78 -20.54 -23.14
N GLY A 22 17.61 -19.20 -23.10
CA GLY A 22 16.52 -18.49 -23.77
C GLY A 22 15.40 -17.95 -22.89
N LYS A 23 14.69 -16.95 -23.42
CA LYS A 23 13.61 -16.20 -22.75
C LYS A 23 12.44 -17.10 -22.36
N CYS A 24 11.86 -16.87 -21.18
CA CYS A 24 10.58 -17.48 -20.82
C CYS A 24 9.43 -16.95 -21.69
N ALA A 25 8.31 -17.67 -21.77
CA ALA A 25 7.16 -17.29 -22.59
C ALA A 25 6.67 -15.86 -22.33
N SER A 26 6.63 -15.42 -21.06
CA SER A 26 6.24 -14.05 -20.72
C SER A 26 7.20 -12.99 -21.30
N ALA A 27 8.49 -13.28 -21.34
CA ALA A 27 9.48 -12.37 -21.90
C ALA A 27 9.53 -12.41 -23.43
N GLN A 28 9.28 -13.57 -24.04
CA GLN A 28 9.09 -13.68 -25.49
C GLN A 28 7.89 -12.85 -25.97
N LEU A 29 6.82 -12.81 -25.17
CA LEU A 29 5.63 -11.99 -25.43
C LEU A 29 5.77 -10.53 -24.97
N GLY A 30 6.92 -10.12 -24.43
CA GLY A 30 7.16 -8.74 -23.97
C GLY A 30 6.46 -8.34 -22.67
N PHE A 31 5.87 -9.28 -21.92
CA PHE A 31 5.16 -9.02 -20.66
C PHE A 31 6.06 -9.00 -19.42
N ALA A 32 7.31 -9.44 -19.52
CA ALA A 32 8.24 -9.50 -18.40
C ALA A 32 9.69 -9.35 -18.88
N ARG A 33 10.56 -8.82 -18.01
CA ARG A 33 12.01 -9.00 -18.11
C ARG A 33 12.38 -10.38 -17.56
N CYS A 34 13.31 -11.06 -18.24
CA CYS A 34 13.72 -12.43 -17.91
C CYS A 34 15.20 -12.43 -17.50
N PRO A 35 15.52 -12.48 -16.20
CA PRO A 35 16.89 -12.68 -15.76
C PRO A 35 17.35 -14.14 -15.96
N CYS A 36 16.42 -15.09 -16.12
CA CYS A 36 16.72 -16.52 -16.19
C CYS A 36 17.53 -16.93 -17.43
N ASP A 37 17.52 -16.13 -18.50
CA ASP A 37 18.23 -16.43 -19.75
C ASP A 37 19.65 -15.86 -19.79
N GLY A 38 20.07 -15.18 -18.72
CA GLY A 38 21.41 -14.57 -18.60
C GLY A 38 21.63 -13.34 -19.49
N SER A 39 20.61 -12.87 -20.22
CA SER A 39 20.73 -11.72 -21.13
C SER A 39 20.67 -10.37 -20.44
N MET A 40 20.42 -10.36 -19.12
CA MET A 40 20.21 -9.17 -18.31
C MET A 40 21.13 -9.19 -17.11
N SER A 41 21.79 -8.08 -16.82
CA SER A 41 22.62 -7.94 -15.62
C SER A 41 21.77 -7.74 -14.36
N GLU A 42 22.39 -7.91 -13.19
CA GLU A 42 21.74 -7.63 -11.92
C GLU A 42 21.32 -6.16 -11.80
N ASP A 43 22.19 -5.22 -12.19
CA ASP A 43 21.92 -3.79 -12.15
C ASP A 43 20.74 -3.38 -13.05
N GLU A 44 20.65 -3.96 -14.25
CA GLU A 44 19.53 -3.73 -15.16
C GLU A 44 18.20 -4.20 -14.57
N TYR A 45 18.20 -5.34 -13.87
CA TYR A 45 17.00 -5.84 -13.20
C TYR A 45 16.68 -5.05 -11.93
N ALA A 46 17.71 -4.63 -11.19
CA ALA A 46 17.58 -3.81 -9.99
C ALA A 46 16.86 -2.49 -10.29
N ALA A 47 17.13 -1.86 -11.45
CA ALA A 47 16.40 -0.67 -11.88
C ALA A 47 14.89 -0.92 -12.06
N VAL A 48 14.48 -2.12 -12.51
CA VAL A 48 13.05 -2.49 -12.61
C VAL A 48 12.45 -2.69 -11.21
N VAL A 49 13.19 -3.27 -10.28
CA VAL A 49 12.75 -3.46 -8.90
C VAL A 49 12.64 -2.12 -8.17
N ASP A 50 13.57 -1.20 -8.37
CA ASP A 50 13.54 0.15 -7.81
C ASP A 50 12.24 0.88 -8.18
N LEU A 51 11.82 0.81 -9.45
CA LEU A 51 10.54 1.37 -9.88
C LEU A 51 9.34 0.78 -9.14
N VAL A 52 9.37 -0.52 -8.82
CA VAL A 52 8.31 -1.16 -8.03
C VAL A 52 8.32 -0.66 -6.59
N VAL A 53 9.49 -0.61 -5.96
CA VAL A 53 9.66 -0.16 -4.58
C VAL A 53 9.22 1.30 -4.45
N ARG A 54 9.77 2.20 -5.27
CA ARG A 54 9.36 3.61 -5.33
C ARG A 54 7.88 3.75 -5.60
N GLY A 55 7.35 2.95 -6.53
CA GLY A 55 5.92 2.92 -6.84
C GLY A 55 5.03 2.59 -5.64
N ILE A 56 5.45 1.67 -4.79
CA ILE A 56 4.70 1.27 -3.59
C ILE A 56 4.87 2.28 -2.45
N GLU A 57 6.09 2.78 -2.26
CA GLU A 57 6.46 3.56 -1.07
C GLU A 57 6.14 5.05 -1.23
N SER A 58 6.55 5.67 -2.34
CA SER A 58 6.55 7.13 -2.48
C SER A 58 5.77 7.62 -3.70
N GLU A 59 5.91 7.00 -4.86
CA GLU A 59 5.50 7.52 -6.18
C GLU A 59 4.50 6.57 -6.89
N PRO A 60 3.24 6.47 -6.44
CA PRO A 60 2.27 5.48 -6.92
C PRO A 60 1.96 5.60 -8.41
N ASP A 61 2.11 6.80 -8.99
CA ASP A 61 1.90 7.04 -10.41
C ASP A 61 2.89 6.25 -11.30
N LEU A 62 4.06 5.82 -10.78
CA LEU A 62 4.95 4.90 -11.51
C LEU A 62 4.27 3.55 -11.83
N LEU A 63 3.30 3.14 -11.01
CA LEU A 63 2.56 1.90 -11.18
C LEU A 63 1.15 2.12 -11.73
N LEU A 64 0.49 3.20 -11.34
CA LEU A 64 -0.91 3.45 -11.70
C LEU A 64 -1.06 4.03 -13.10
N ARG A 65 -0.22 5.00 -13.49
CA ARG A 65 -0.31 5.67 -14.80
C ARG A 65 -0.22 4.69 -15.98
N PRO A 66 0.70 3.70 -16.01
CA PRO A 66 0.74 2.73 -17.10
C PRO A 66 -0.55 1.91 -17.27
N LEU A 67 -1.29 1.67 -16.18
CA LEU A 67 -2.60 0.99 -16.24
C LEU A 67 -3.66 1.91 -16.85
N VAL A 68 -3.66 3.20 -16.48
CA VAL A 68 -4.58 4.19 -17.06
C VAL A 68 -4.34 4.33 -18.57
N GLU A 69 -3.09 4.45 -19.00
CA GLU A 69 -2.72 4.54 -20.42
C GLU A 69 -3.18 3.30 -21.22
N LYS A 70 -3.00 2.10 -20.66
CA LYS A 70 -3.48 0.85 -21.27
C LYS A 70 -5.00 0.79 -21.35
N MET A 71 -5.69 1.21 -20.29
CA MET A 71 -7.16 1.28 -20.27
C MET A 71 -7.67 2.21 -21.37
N GLN A 72 -7.10 3.42 -21.47
CA GLN A 72 -7.47 4.40 -22.49
C GLN A 72 -7.22 3.89 -23.92
N LYS A 73 -6.09 3.21 -24.13
CA LYS A 73 -5.80 2.56 -25.42
C LYS A 73 -6.82 1.48 -25.78
N TYR A 74 -7.20 0.61 -24.84
CA TYR A 74 -8.25 -0.38 -25.12
C TYR A 74 -9.61 0.28 -25.38
N ALA A 75 -9.94 1.34 -24.65
CA ALA A 75 -11.18 2.08 -24.88
C ALA A 75 -11.23 2.73 -26.27
N SER A 76 -10.13 3.33 -26.74
CA SER A 76 -10.07 3.92 -28.09
C SER A 76 -10.13 2.87 -29.21
N GLU A 77 -9.66 1.65 -28.93
CA GLU A 77 -9.78 0.48 -29.82
C GLU A 77 -11.17 -0.20 -29.75
N GLN A 78 -12.16 0.37 -29.03
CA GLN A 78 -13.48 -0.24 -28.78
C GLN A 78 -13.42 -1.61 -28.05
N ARG A 79 -12.32 -1.87 -27.35
CA ARG A 79 -12.06 -3.09 -26.59
C ARG A 79 -12.46 -2.90 -25.13
N TYR A 80 -13.76 -2.69 -24.91
CA TYR A 80 -14.28 -2.24 -23.63
C TYR A 80 -14.08 -3.26 -22.49
N GLU A 81 -14.12 -4.56 -22.78
CA GLU A 81 -13.87 -5.59 -21.76
C GLU A 81 -12.44 -5.53 -21.22
N GLN A 82 -11.45 -5.38 -22.11
CA GLN A 82 -10.04 -5.25 -21.72
C GLN A 82 -9.77 -3.92 -21.00
N ALA A 83 -10.48 -2.85 -21.39
CA ALA A 83 -10.44 -1.59 -20.67
C ALA A 83 -10.98 -1.77 -19.24
N ALA A 84 -12.15 -2.40 -19.07
CA ALA A 84 -12.73 -2.68 -17.76
C ALA A 84 -11.81 -3.54 -16.88
N TRP A 85 -11.22 -4.61 -17.43
CA TRP A 85 -10.26 -5.43 -16.69
C TRP A 85 -9.01 -4.65 -16.26
N THR A 86 -8.56 -3.70 -17.08
CA THR A 86 -7.43 -2.83 -16.74
C THR A 86 -7.80 -1.84 -15.64
N ARG A 87 -8.99 -1.25 -15.70
CA ARG A 87 -9.55 -0.40 -14.64
C ARG A 87 -9.63 -1.14 -13.31
N ASP A 88 -10.18 -2.34 -13.30
CA ASP A 88 -10.35 -3.11 -12.06
C ASP A 88 -8.97 -3.49 -11.45
N ARG A 89 -7.96 -3.76 -12.28
CA ARG A 89 -6.58 -3.95 -11.82
C ARG A 89 -5.95 -2.69 -11.25
N HIS A 90 -6.22 -1.53 -11.87
CA HIS A 90 -5.80 -0.24 -11.34
C HIS A 90 -6.40 -0.02 -9.95
N ASP A 91 -7.71 -0.20 -9.80
CA ASP A 91 -8.40 0.06 -8.54
C ASP A 91 -7.97 -0.91 -7.44
N ALA A 92 -7.75 -2.18 -7.77
CA ALA A 92 -7.20 -3.15 -6.82
C ALA A 92 -5.78 -2.76 -6.35
N LEU A 93 -4.93 -2.27 -7.26
CA LEU A 93 -3.57 -1.84 -6.91
C LEU A 93 -3.59 -0.55 -6.08
N ALA A 94 -4.39 0.44 -6.47
CA ALA A 94 -4.56 1.69 -5.74
C ALA A 94 -5.03 1.43 -4.30
N ARG A 95 -6.06 0.60 -4.12
CA ARG A 95 -6.56 0.20 -2.79
C ARG A 95 -5.49 -0.51 -1.94
N ALA A 96 -4.69 -1.38 -2.55
CA ALA A 96 -3.62 -2.07 -1.84
C ALA A 96 -2.51 -1.11 -1.37
N ILE A 97 -2.14 -0.11 -2.18
CA ILE A 97 -1.17 0.92 -1.80
C ILE A 97 -1.74 1.82 -0.69
N GLU A 98 -3.00 2.25 -0.81
CA GLU A 98 -3.71 3.02 0.22
C GLU A 98 -3.73 2.27 1.57
N ALA A 99 -4.15 1.00 1.57
CA ALA A 99 -4.22 0.18 2.77
C ALA A 99 -2.85 0.00 3.45
N ARG A 100 -1.79 -0.21 2.65
CA ARG A 100 -0.42 -0.28 3.19
C ARG A 100 0.02 1.05 3.79
N ARG A 101 -0.33 2.18 3.16
CA ARG A 101 0.02 3.52 3.67
C ARG A 101 -0.70 3.85 4.96
N SER A 102 -2.00 3.57 5.06
CA SER A 102 -2.77 3.79 6.29
C SER A 102 -2.25 2.91 7.43
N TRP A 103 -1.97 1.63 7.15
CA TRP A 103 -1.33 0.74 8.14
C TRP A 103 -0.01 1.32 8.63
N ASN A 104 0.91 1.62 7.72
CA ASN A 104 2.24 2.10 8.09
C ASN A 104 2.21 3.45 8.82
N ALA A 105 1.24 4.32 8.50
CA ALA A 105 1.04 5.57 9.22
C ALA A 105 0.60 5.33 10.67
N LEU A 106 -0.41 4.48 10.87
CA LEU A 106 -0.90 4.13 12.21
C LEU A 106 0.15 3.38 13.04
N ALA A 107 0.83 2.42 12.42
CA ALA A 107 1.88 1.64 13.04
C ALA A 107 3.00 2.55 13.54
N ARG A 108 3.51 3.46 12.70
CA ARG A 108 4.57 4.42 13.09
C ARG A 108 4.13 5.50 14.05
N ALA A 109 2.83 5.75 14.19
CA ALA A 109 2.32 6.70 15.16
C ALA A 109 2.48 6.18 16.61
N GLY A 110 2.70 4.88 16.77
CA GLY A 110 2.93 4.26 18.07
C GLY A 110 1.68 4.36 18.96
N LEU A 111 1.88 4.69 20.22
CA LEU A 111 0.80 5.01 21.15
C LEU A 111 0.25 6.41 20.84
N MET A 112 -1.05 6.50 20.60
CA MET A 112 -1.79 7.73 20.35
C MET A 112 -3.02 7.82 21.25
N GLU A 113 -3.29 9.03 21.73
CA GLU A 113 -4.56 9.39 22.35
C GLU A 113 -5.35 10.29 21.40
N VAL A 114 -6.56 9.87 21.06
CA VAL A 114 -7.44 10.59 20.14
C VAL A 114 -8.77 10.85 20.81
N GLU A 115 -9.22 12.09 20.77
CA GLU A 115 -10.52 12.51 21.29
C GLU A 115 -11.54 12.60 20.14
N ASP A 116 -12.73 12.05 20.34
CA ASP A 116 -13.85 12.19 19.41
C ASP A 116 -14.67 13.46 19.68
N GLU A 117 -15.66 13.76 18.83
CA GLU A 117 -16.52 14.94 18.97
C GLU A 117 -17.32 14.96 20.28
N GLY A 118 -17.60 13.79 20.84
CA GLY A 118 -18.30 13.60 22.11
C GLY A 118 -17.40 13.67 23.34
N GLY A 119 -16.11 13.96 23.17
CA GLY A 119 -15.11 14.00 24.24
C GLY A 119 -14.67 12.62 24.72
N ARG A 120 -15.03 11.52 24.04
CA ARG A 120 -14.50 10.19 24.36
C ARG A 120 -13.04 10.11 23.93
N LEU A 121 -12.22 9.56 24.81
CA LEU A 121 -10.81 9.33 24.55
C LEU A 121 -10.60 7.90 24.07
N VAL A 122 -9.92 7.75 22.94
CA VAL A 122 -9.59 6.48 22.30
C VAL A 122 -8.07 6.35 22.28
N VAL A 123 -7.57 5.24 22.82
CA VAL A 123 -6.14 4.95 22.85
C VAL A 123 -5.80 3.85 21.87
N ILE A 124 -4.88 4.16 20.98
CA ILE A 124 -4.46 3.32 19.87
C ILE A 124 -2.97 3.05 20.04
N ASP A 125 -2.55 1.79 19.93
CA ASP A 125 -1.15 1.40 19.98
C ASP A 125 -0.75 0.71 18.67
N HIS A 126 0.14 1.35 17.90
CA HIS A 126 0.63 0.87 16.61
C HIS A 126 -0.49 0.43 15.63
N GLY A 127 -1.63 1.13 15.67
CA GLY A 127 -2.79 0.84 14.82
C GLY A 127 -3.78 -0.19 15.37
N VAL A 128 -3.64 -0.62 16.62
CA VAL A 128 -4.57 -1.49 17.34
C VAL A 128 -5.30 -0.68 18.40
N LEU A 129 -6.60 -0.91 18.57
CA LEU A 129 -7.38 -0.26 19.62
C LEU A 129 -7.06 -0.91 20.97
N VAL A 130 -6.58 -0.12 21.94
CA VAL A 130 -6.25 -0.60 23.28
C VAL A 130 -7.37 -0.32 24.27
N GLU A 131 -7.89 0.91 24.27
CA GLU A 131 -8.92 1.32 25.21
C GLU A 131 -9.79 2.46 24.66
N THR A 132 -11.03 2.53 25.14
CA THR A 132 -11.94 3.65 24.95
C THR A 132 -12.45 4.13 26.30
N ARG A 133 -12.43 5.43 26.53
CA ARG A 133 -12.89 6.07 27.78
C ARG A 133 -13.94 7.12 27.52
N SER A 134 -14.87 7.21 28.45
CA SER A 134 -15.89 8.26 28.46
C SER A 134 -15.33 9.55 29.07
N PRO A 135 -15.85 10.74 28.70
CA PRO A 135 -15.33 12.03 29.17
C PRO A 135 -15.41 12.23 30.69
N ASP A 136 -16.26 11.46 31.38
CA ASP A 136 -16.44 11.46 32.83
C ASP A 136 -15.42 10.57 33.57
N GLN A 137 -14.68 9.72 32.85
CA GLN A 137 -13.63 8.90 33.42
C GLN A 137 -12.34 9.73 33.54
N GLY A 138 -11.67 9.63 34.69
CA GLY A 138 -10.41 10.36 34.96
C GLY A 138 -9.27 9.98 33.99
N PRO A 139 -8.10 10.64 34.09
CA PRO A 139 -6.96 10.32 33.24
C PRO A 139 -6.54 8.88 33.49
N GLY A 140 -6.46 8.07 32.44
CA GLY A 140 -5.94 6.71 32.59
C GLY A 140 -4.44 6.73 32.74
N LEU A 141 -3.95 5.65 33.35
CA LEU A 141 -2.57 5.46 33.70
C LEU A 141 -1.98 4.49 32.69
N TRP A 142 -1.33 5.05 31.67
CA TRP A 142 -0.57 4.26 30.69
C TRP A 142 0.91 4.40 30.97
N THR A 143 1.61 3.30 30.85
CA THR A 143 3.06 3.33 30.68
C THR A 143 3.32 3.30 29.19
N ALA A 144 4.00 4.30 28.66
CA ALA A 144 4.44 4.27 27.27
C ALA A 144 5.21 2.95 27.02
N PRO A 145 4.80 2.12 26.04
CA PRO A 145 5.50 0.89 25.75
C PRO A 145 6.94 1.21 25.29
N ALA A 146 7.85 0.26 25.48
CA ALA A 146 9.21 0.42 24.97
C ALA A 146 9.15 0.70 23.45
N PRO A 147 10.00 1.60 22.93
CA PRO A 147 10.00 1.92 21.51
C PRO A 147 10.23 0.64 20.70
N SER A 148 9.28 0.30 19.84
CA SER A 148 9.34 -0.86 18.96
C SER A 148 9.20 -0.42 17.51
N SER A 149 9.83 -1.14 16.59
CA SER A 149 9.63 -0.91 15.16
C SER A 149 8.53 -1.86 14.70
N PRO A 150 7.33 -1.35 14.37
CA PRO A 150 6.23 -2.22 13.94
C PRO A 150 6.55 -2.85 12.57
N PRO A 151 6.01 -4.04 12.29
CA PRO A 151 6.20 -4.68 11.00
C PRO A 151 5.56 -3.84 9.87
N PRO A 152 6.14 -3.84 8.66
CA PRO A 152 5.62 -3.09 7.51
C PRO A 152 4.32 -3.66 6.93
N VAL A 153 3.84 -4.77 7.50
CA VAL A 153 2.62 -5.48 7.13
C VAL A 153 1.91 -5.90 8.42
N PRO A 154 0.57 -5.82 8.50
CA PRO A 154 -0.17 -6.32 9.64
C PRO A 154 0.15 -7.80 9.91
N PRO A 155 0.28 -8.23 11.17
CA PRO A 155 0.58 -9.61 11.52
C PRO A 155 -0.58 -10.56 11.21
N THR A 156 -1.82 -10.07 11.26
CA THR A 156 -3.04 -10.84 10.98
C THR A 156 -4.05 -10.01 10.20
N VAL A 157 -5.10 -10.66 9.70
CA VAL A 157 -6.19 -10.00 8.97
C VAL A 157 -7.02 -9.12 9.90
N GLU A 158 -7.26 -9.56 11.13
CA GLU A 158 -8.04 -8.84 12.14
C GLU A 158 -7.39 -7.50 12.47
N VAL A 159 -6.06 -7.49 12.67
CA VAL A 159 -5.29 -6.25 12.89
C VAL A 159 -5.35 -5.34 11.66
N ALA A 160 -5.31 -5.91 10.45
CA ALA A 160 -5.43 -5.12 9.23
C ALA A 160 -6.82 -4.45 9.10
N GLU A 161 -7.89 -5.19 9.44
CA GLU A 161 -9.27 -4.70 9.40
C GLU A 161 -9.54 -3.65 10.47
N GLU A 162 -9.06 -3.86 11.70
CA GLU A 162 -9.15 -2.90 12.79
C GLU A 162 -8.41 -1.59 12.45
N ALA A 163 -7.17 -1.68 11.98
CA ALA A 163 -6.42 -0.50 11.55
C ALA A 163 -7.15 0.25 10.42
N ALA A 164 -7.79 -0.47 9.49
CA ALA A 164 -8.60 0.15 8.44
C ALA A 164 -9.87 0.84 8.98
N LEU A 165 -10.50 0.30 10.04
CA LEU A 165 -11.63 0.93 10.74
C LEU A 165 -11.19 2.20 11.46
N ILE A 166 -10.10 2.13 12.23
CA ILE A 166 -9.50 3.27 12.94
C ILE A 166 -9.15 4.38 11.93
N TRP A 167 -8.46 4.04 10.84
CA TRP A 167 -8.09 5.00 9.81
C TRP A 167 -9.31 5.70 9.22
N ARG A 168 -10.38 4.95 8.92
CA ARG A 168 -11.64 5.53 8.41
C ARG A 168 -12.32 6.43 9.43
N TRP A 169 -12.33 6.04 10.70
CA TRP A 169 -12.91 6.83 11.79
C TRP A 169 -12.18 8.17 11.95
N LEU A 170 -10.83 8.15 11.99
CA LEU A 170 -10.00 9.36 12.07
C LEU A 170 -10.29 10.39 10.96
N HIS A 171 -10.68 9.92 9.77
CA HIS A 171 -10.91 10.78 8.60
C HIS A 171 -12.39 11.13 8.36
N ARG A 172 -13.32 10.55 9.12
CA ARG A 172 -14.77 10.81 8.95
C ARG A 172 -15.31 11.79 9.99
N GLU A 173 -14.92 11.61 11.24
CA GLU A 173 -15.37 12.43 12.37
C GLU A 173 -14.36 13.56 12.64
N THR A 174 -14.79 14.64 13.30
CA THR A 174 -13.84 15.66 13.82
C THR A 174 -13.10 15.12 15.04
N THR A 175 -12.18 14.19 14.80
CA THR A 175 -11.27 13.67 15.82
C THR A 175 -10.12 14.66 16.07
N ARG A 176 -9.68 14.73 17.33
CA ARG A 176 -8.53 15.53 17.74
C ARG A 176 -7.46 14.63 18.34
N ILE A 177 -6.29 14.59 17.71
CA ILE A 177 -5.12 13.92 18.28
C ILE A 177 -4.62 14.76 19.47
N ARG A 178 -4.64 14.16 20.66
CA ARG A 178 -4.20 14.80 21.91
C ARG A 178 -2.71 14.57 22.14
N ASP A 179 -2.28 13.33 21.98
CA ASP A 179 -0.88 12.93 22.09
C ASP A 179 -0.55 11.81 21.11
N CYS A 180 0.71 11.73 20.69
CA CYS A 180 1.23 10.75 19.75
C CYS A 180 2.73 10.57 20.01
N THR A 181 3.13 9.35 20.39
CA THR A 181 4.53 9.02 20.68
C THR A 181 5.39 8.94 19.43
N GLY A 182 4.81 8.57 18.29
CA GLY A 182 5.48 8.44 17.01
C GLY A 182 5.08 9.52 16.00
N SER A 183 5.14 9.16 14.71
CA SER A 183 4.78 10.06 13.62
C SER A 183 3.65 9.50 12.77
N LEU A 184 2.49 10.17 12.84
CA LEU A 184 1.36 9.94 11.94
C LEU A 184 1.54 10.77 10.67
N ALA A 185 2.17 10.17 9.65
CA ALA A 185 2.43 10.83 8.38
C ALA A 185 2.20 9.91 7.17
N LEU A 186 1.73 10.51 6.07
CA LEU A 186 1.59 9.87 4.76
C LEU A 186 2.64 10.41 3.77
N PRO A 187 3.01 9.61 2.75
CA PRO A 187 3.82 10.11 1.65
C PRO A 187 3.14 11.27 0.91
N ALA A 188 3.93 12.25 0.43
CA ALA A 188 3.42 13.47 -0.18
C ALA A 188 2.62 13.25 -1.47
N HIS A 189 2.97 12.23 -2.27
CA HIS A 189 2.23 11.94 -3.51
C HIS A 189 0.98 11.11 -3.18
N PRO A 190 -0.24 11.59 -3.48
CA PRO A 190 -1.46 10.85 -3.20
C PRO A 190 -1.60 9.64 -4.12
N VAL A 191 -2.37 8.65 -3.68
CA VAL A 191 -2.79 7.55 -4.55
C VAL A 191 -4.00 8.03 -5.36
N ARG A 192 -3.84 8.18 -6.67
CA ARG A 192 -4.94 8.64 -7.54
C ARG A 192 -5.87 7.47 -7.85
N ARG A 193 -7.16 7.64 -7.55
CA ARG A 193 -8.21 6.70 -7.98
C ARG A 193 -8.89 7.23 -9.23
N LEU A 194 -9.32 6.31 -10.10
CA LEU A 194 -10.18 6.68 -11.22
C LEU A 194 -11.53 7.10 -10.62
N VAL A 195 -12.02 8.28 -11.00
CA VAL A 195 -13.36 8.72 -10.61
C VAL A 195 -14.34 7.88 -11.44
N ALA A 196 -15.31 7.27 -10.76
CA ALA A 196 -16.39 6.50 -11.40
C ALA A 196 -17.38 7.43 -12.11
#